data_AF-A0A8D9E3G7-F1
#
_entry.id   AF-A0A8D9E3G7-F1
#
_cell.length_a   1.000
_cell.length_b   1.000
_cell.length_c   1.000
_cell.angle_alpha   90.00
_cell.angle_beta   90.00
_cell.angle_gamma   90.00
#
_symmetry.space_group_name_H-M   'P 1'
#
loop_
_entity.id
_entity.type
_entity.pdbx_description
1 polymer ?
#
loop_
_entity_poly.entity_id
_entity_poly.type
_entity_poly.pdbx_seq_one_letter_code
_entity_poly.pdbx_strand_id
1 'polypeptide(L)'
;MKDLGVTFNHDLKFNTHFENIRKKGLRTLGFLYRHTQDFRNSEILKVLYYAYVRSGLEYCSVVWSPQYQIHNNSIESVQHKFLRILAYKQKNPMTIYDHDYTNIMQTNDIISLENRRNLQDLFFLYKLFDLIFKD
;
A
#
# COMPACT_ATOMS: atom_id res chain seq x y z
N MET A 1 -15.02 5.05 16.30
CA MET A 1 -14.95 3.67 16.83
C MET A 1 -13.79 2.93 16.19
N LYS A 2 -13.25 1.90 16.86
CA LYS A 2 -12.19 1.04 16.30
C LYS A 2 -12.57 -0.41 16.58
N ASP A 3 -12.55 -1.23 15.55
CA ASP A 3 -12.82 -2.66 15.64
C ASP A 3 -11.87 -3.43 14.73
N LEU A 4 -11.33 -4.55 15.23
CA LEU A 4 -10.33 -5.39 14.56
C LEU A 4 -9.19 -4.61 13.86
N GLY A 5 -8.81 -3.44 14.38
CA GLY A 5 -7.77 -2.60 13.76
C GLY A 5 -8.26 -1.61 12.70
N VAL A 6 -9.51 -1.67 12.27
CA VAL A 6 -10.17 -0.71 11.37
C VAL A 6 -10.82 0.41 12.18
N THR A 7 -10.78 1.66 11.70
CA THR A 7 -11.33 2.82 12.40
C THR A 7 -12.40 3.50 11.56
N PHE A 8 -13.55 3.78 12.13
CA PHE A 8 -14.66 4.42 11.40
C PHE A 8 -15.48 5.31 12.33
N ASN A 9 -16.18 6.27 11.75
CA ASN A 9 -17.11 7.13 12.47
C ASN A 9 -18.53 6.51 12.50
N HIS A 10 -19.48 7.17 13.16
CA HIS A 10 -20.87 6.70 13.25
C HIS A 10 -21.58 6.63 11.89
N ASP A 11 -21.09 7.35 10.88
CA ASP A 11 -21.60 7.31 9.50
C ASP A 11 -20.89 6.25 8.64
N LEU A 12 -20.13 5.34 9.25
CA LEU A 12 -19.32 4.32 8.56
C LEU A 12 -18.28 4.90 7.58
N LYS A 13 -17.81 6.12 7.82
CA LYS A 13 -16.72 6.74 7.05
C LYS A 13 -15.37 6.36 7.65
N PHE A 14 -14.44 6.01 6.77
CA PHE A 14 -13.09 5.53 7.10
C PHE A 14 -12.00 6.59 6.95
N ASN A 15 -12.35 7.87 6.82
CA ASN A 15 -11.40 8.97 6.60
C ASN A 15 -10.25 8.99 7.63
N THR A 16 -10.59 8.83 8.92
CA THR A 16 -9.61 8.73 9.99
C THR A 16 -8.73 7.49 9.86
N HIS A 17 -9.29 6.36 9.38
CA HIS A 17 -8.51 5.15 9.13
C HIS A 17 -7.50 5.34 8.00
N PHE A 18 -7.89 5.95 6.88
CA PHE A 18 -6.97 6.24 5.78
C PHE A 18 -5.77 7.07 6.23
N GLU A 19 -6.01 8.12 7.02
CA GLU A 19 -4.93 8.93 7.60
C GLU A 19 -4.06 8.13 8.57
N ASN A 20 -4.66 7.28 9.38
CA ASN A 20 -3.92 6.45 10.34
C ASN A 20 -3.02 5.43 9.64
N ILE A 21 -3.52 4.70 8.65
CA ILE A 21 -2.72 3.71 7.91
C ILE A 21 -1.64 4.39 7.08
N ARG A 22 -1.93 5.55 6.47
CA ARG A 22 -0.94 6.36 5.76
C ARG A 22 0.19 6.81 6.68
N LYS A 23 -0.15 7.44 7.82
CA LYS A 23 0.85 7.90 8.81
C LYS A 23 1.67 6.75 9.37
N LYS A 24 1.04 5.60 9.63
CA LYS A 24 1.75 4.38 10.06
C LYS A 24 2.69 3.89 8.96
N GLY A 25 2.21 3.75 7.72
CA GLY A 25 3.00 3.32 6.58
C GLY A 25 4.22 4.21 6.32
N LEU A 26 4.05 5.53 6.34
CA LEU A 26 5.16 6.48 6.17
C LEU A 26 6.19 6.42 7.29
N ARG A 27 5.74 6.26 8.55
CA ARG A 27 6.65 6.08 9.70
C ARG A 27 7.45 4.80 9.59
N THR A 28 6.79 3.68 9.28
CA THR A 28 7.45 2.38 9.08
C THR A 28 8.41 2.44 7.91
N LEU A 29 8.01 3.02 6.78
CA LEU A 29 8.88 3.19 5.61
C LEU A 29 10.11 4.05 5.95
N GLY A 30 9.93 5.14 6.69
CA GLY A 30 11.04 5.97 7.16
C GLY A 30 11.98 5.23 8.11
N PHE A 31 11.43 4.38 8.99
CA PHE A 31 12.22 3.50 9.83
C PHE A 31 13.05 2.52 8.99
N LEU A 32 12.43 1.80 8.04
CA LEU A 32 13.13 0.88 7.15
C LEU A 32 14.25 1.61 6.41
N TYR A 33 13.95 2.75 5.77
CA TYR A 33 14.93 3.51 5.02
C TYR A 33 16.18 3.85 5.85
N ARG A 34 16.02 4.30 7.09
CA ARG A 34 17.17 4.63 7.97
C ARG A 34 18.01 3.41 8.34
N HIS A 35 17.40 2.23 8.48
CA HIS A 35 18.10 1.02 8.91
C HIS A 35 18.58 0.14 7.74
N THR A 36 18.20 0.46 6.51
CA THR A 36 18.61 -0.27 5.30
C THR A 36 19.48 0.60 4.39
N GLN A 37 20.27 1.53 4.96
CA GLN A 37 21.11 2.41 4.15
C GLN A 37 22.19 1.65 3.37
N ASP A 38 22.78 0.65 4.00
CA ASP A 38 23.84 -0.18 3.40
C ASP A 38 23.31 -1.26 2.46
N PHE A 39 22.00 -1.43 2.39
CA PHE A 39 21.38 -2.46 1.56
C PHE A 39 21.40 -2.00 0.10
N ARG A 40 22.07 -2.77 -0.74
CA ARG A 40 22.20 -2.49 -2.18
C ARG A 40 21.28 -3.33 -3.06
N ASN A 41 20.69 -4.39 -2.51
CA ASN A 41 19.81 -5.28 -3.25
C ASN A 41 18.36 -4.76 -3.20
N SER A 42 17.81 -4.41 -4.36
CA SER A 42 16.43 -3.94 -4.52
C SER A 42 15.40 -4.97 -4.08
N GLU A 43 15.66 -6.27 -4.28
CA GLU A 43 14.74 -7.34 -3.88
C GLU A 43 14.56 -7.39 -2.37
N ILE A 44 15.65 -7.23 -1.61
CA ILE A 44 15.58 -7.20 -0.14
C ILE A 44 14.75 -6.00 0.33
N LEU A 45 14.93 -4.84 -0.29
CA LEU A 45 14.14 -3.65 0.02
C LEU A 45 12.65 -3.85 -0.29
N LYS A 46 12.32 -4.50 -1.41
CA LYS A 46 10.94 -4.87 -1.75
C LYS A 46 10.35 -5.83 -0.73
N VAL A 47 11.07 -6.88 -0.34
CA VAL A 47 10.62 -7.83 0.69
C VAL A 47 10.30 -7.13 2.00
N LEU A 48 11.19 -6.24 2.48
CA LEU A 48 10.96 -5.48 3.70
C LEU A 48 9.77 -4.52 3.58
N TYR A 49 9.65 -3.82 2.45
CA TYR A 49 8.50 -2.96 2.19
C TYR A 49 7.19 -3.77 2.20
N TYR A 50 7.16 -4.93 1.55
CA TYR A 50 5.99 -5.79 1.50
C TYR A 50 5.60 -6.31 2.88
N ALA A 51 6.58 -6.78 3.65
CA ALA A 51 6.36 -7.40 4.96
C ALA A 51 5.89 -6.38 6.01
N TYR A 52 6.46 -5.17 6.05
CA TYR A 52 6.23 -4.22 7.14
C TYR A 52 5.33 -3.03 6.79
N VAL A 53 5.37 -2.57 5.53
CA VAL A 53 4.63 -1.37 5.11
C VAL A 53 3.35 -1.76 4.39
N ARG A 54 3.49 -2.51 3.28
CA ARG A 54 2.35 -2.85 2.42
C ARG A 54 1.32 -3.73 3.13
N SER A 55 1.76 -4.73 3.88
CA SER A 55 0.87 -5.58 4.70
C SER A 55 -0.06 -4.78 5.60
N GLY A 56 0.44 -3.71 6.22
CA GLY A 56 -0.35 -2.81 7.07
C GLY A 56 -1.25 -1.85 6.31
N LEU A 57 -0.90 -1.49 5.07
CA LEU A 57 -1.74 -0.67 4.19
C LEU A 57 -2.88 -1.49 3.56
N GLU A 58 -2.73 -2.80 3.44
CA GLU A 58 -3.71 -3.69 2.79
C GLU A 58 -4.59 -4.45 3.79
N TYR A 59 -4.23 -4.42 5.07
CA TYR A 59 -4.94 -5.15 6.12
C TYR A 59 -6.43 -4.78 6.16
N CYS A 60 -7.29 -5.79 6.05
CA CYS A 60 -8.75 -5.66 6.01
C CYS A 60 -9.30 -4.74 4.91
N SER A 61 -8.59 -4.59 3.78
CA SER A 61 -8.98 -3.67 2.70
C SER A 61 -10.39 -3.88 2.17
N VAL A 62 -10.88 -5.12 2.11
CA VAL A 62 -12.24 -5.48 1.71
C VAL A 62 -13.33 -4.74 2.51
N VAL A 63 -13.04 -4.33 3.74
CA VAL A 63 -14.00 -3.62 4.61
C VAL A 63 -14.00 -2.12 4.36
N TRP A 64 -12.83 -1.52 4.11
CA TRP A 64 -12.66 -0.06 4.15
C TRP A 64 -12.26 0.56 2.81
N SER A 65 -12.01 -0.23 1.76
CA SER A 65 -11.44 0.22 0.48
C SER A 65 -12.06 1.55 0.02
N PRO A 66 -11.26 2.60 -0.19
CA PRO A 66 -11.78 3.94 -0.42
C PRO A 66 -12.47 4.05 -1.78
N GLN A 67 -13.63 4.71 -1.80
CA GLN A 67 -14.39 4.98 -3.02
C GLN A 67 -13.93 6.27 -3.73
N TYR A 68 -13.33 7.21 -3.00
CA TYR A 68 -12.91 8.50 -3.53
C TYR A 68 -11.43 8.51 -3.88
N GLN A 69 -11.10 9.03 -5.07
CA GLN A 69 -9.73 9.05 -5.59
C GLN A 69 -8.74 9.77 -4.67
N ILE A 70 -9.18 10.80 -3.95
CA ILE A 70 -8.32 11.52 -2.99
C ILE A 70 -7.74 10.59 -1.92
N HIS A 71 -8.53 9.62 -1.44
CA HIS A 71 -8.09 8.67 -0.43
C HIS A 71 -7.24 7.56 -1.04
N ASN A 72 -7.58 7.09 -2.26
CA ASN A 72 -6.70 6.20 -3.03
C ASN A 72 -5.31 6.81 -3.21
N ASN A 73 -5.25 8.05 -3.71
CA ASN A 73 -4.00 8.78 -3.92
C ASN A 73 -3.24 9.01 -2.61
N SER A 74 -3.95 9.29 -1.50
CA SER A 74 -3.35 9.45 -0.18
C SER A 74 -2.63 8.17 0.26
N ILE A 75 -3.25 7.01 0.11
CA ILE A 75 -2.64 5.71 0.42
C ILE A 75 -1.50 5.39 -0.57
N GLU A 76 -1.72 5.60 -1.87
CA GLU A 76 -0.73 5.35 -2.92
C GLU A 76 0.54 6.18 -2.74
N SER A 77 0.43 7.38 -2.14
CA SER A 77 1.58 8.24 -1.82
C SER A 77 2.65 7.55 -0.95
N VAL A 78 2.26 6.55 -0.16
CA VAL A 78 3.22 5.74 0.62
C VAL A 78 4.05 4.84 -0.30
N GLN A 79 3.41 4.19 -1.28
CA GLN A 79 4.09 3.39 -2.29
C GLN A 79 4.96 4.26 -3.20
N HIS A 80 4.46 5.41 -3.66
CA HIS A 80 5.26 6.36 -4.43
C HIS A 80 6.54 6.81 -3.70
N LYS A 81 6.45 7.04 -2.39
CA LYS A 81 7.64 7.35 -1.58
C LYS A 81 8.63 6.18 -1.53
N PHE A 82 8.14 4.95 -1.43
CA PHE A 82 9.00 3.77 -1.50
C PHE A 82 9.66 3.63 -2.88
N LEU A 83 8.91 3.84 -3.96
CA LEU A 83 9.44 3.79 -5.33
C LEU A 83 10.55 4.81 -5.56
N ARG A 84 10.43 6.03 -5.02
CA ARG A 84 11.51 7.03 -5.06
C ARG A 84 12.77 6.58 -4.34
N ILE A 85 12.61 5.94 -3.18
CA ILE A 85 13.74 5.36 -2.43
C ILE A 85 14.40 4.24 -3.25
N LEU A 86 13.60 3.38 -3.86
CA LEU A 86 14.07 2.27 -4.68
C LEU A 86 14.83 2.76 -5.92
N ALA A 87 14.25 3.72 -6.64
CA ALA A 87 14.84 4.38 -7.80
C ALA A 87 16.19 5.03 -7.46
N TYR A 88 16.29 5.70 -6.32
CA TYR A 88 17.54 6.26 -5.81
C TYR A 88 18.59 5.16 -5.54
N LYS A 89 18.21 4.06 -4.87
CA LYS A 89 19.12 2.93 -4.59
C LYS A 89 19.58 2.21 -5.87
N GLN A 90 18.75 2.23 -6.92
CA GLN A 90 19.07 1.69 -8.25
C GLN A 90 19.88 2.63 -9.14
N LYS A 91 20.31 3.80 -8.62
CA LYS A 91 21.03 4.84 -9.39
C LYS A 91 20.24 5.39 -10.59
N ASN A 92 18.90 5.34 -10.51
CA ASN A 92 17.99 5.94 -11.46
C ASN A 92 17.02 6.90 -10.72
N PRO A 93 17.54 7.98 -10.11
CA PRO A 93 16.73 8.82 -9.22
C PRO A 93 15.63 9.56 -9.98
N MET A 94 14.42 9.55 -9.42
CA MET A 94 13.30 10.35 -9.92
C MET A 94 13.37 11.77 -9.35
N THR A 95 13.11 12.78 -10.18
CA THR A 95 13.04 14.19 -9.77
C THR A 95 11.81 14.43 -8.89
N ILE A 96 11.80 15.54 -8.14
CA ILE A 96 10.64 15.93 -7.32
C ILE A 96 9.38 16.23 -8.16
N TYR A 97 9.55 16.55 -9.44
CA TYR A 97 8.47 16.85 -10.38
C TYR A 97 7.95 15.60 -11.10
N ASP A 98 8.68 14.48 -11.01
CA ASP A 98 8.26 13.23 -11.63
C ASP A 98 7.09 12.62 -10.86
N HIS A 99 5.90 12.66 -11.48
CA HIS A 99 4.70 12.04 -10.92
C HIS A 99 4.28 10.78 -11.66
N ASP A 100 5.01 10.39 -12.72
CA ASP A 100 4.84 9.11 -13.39
C ASP A 100 5.72 8.05 -12.74
N TYR A 101 5.08 7.10 -12.06
CA TYR A 101 5.73 5.97 -11.40
C TYR A 101 5.65 4.68 -12.22
N THR A 102 5.08 4.72 -13.43
CA THR A 102 4.78 3.53 -14.23
C THR A 102 6.03 2.73 -14.58
N ASN A 103 7.08 3.40 -15.04
CA ASN A 103 8.32 2.72 -15.43
C ASN A 103 9.02 2.05 -14.23
N ILE A 104 9.19 2.77 -13.10
CA ILE A 104 9.82 2.19 -11.91
C ILE A 104 8.98 1.03 -11.32
N MET A 105 7.66 1.10 -11.43
CA MET A 105 6.76 0.01 -11.04
C MET A 105 6.93 -1.22 -11.94
N GLN A 106 6.90 -1.02 -13.25
CA GLN A 106 7.05 -2.10 -14.24
C GLN A 106 8.41 -2.79 -14.12
N THR A 107 9.49 -2.02 -14.07
CA THR A 107 10.86 -2.56 -13.95
C THR A 107 11.14 -3.32 -12.65
N ASN A 108 10.31 -3.13 -11.62
CA ASN A 108 10.45 -3.78 -10.32
C ASN A 108 9.33 -4.79 -10.00
N ASP A 109 8.42 -5.02 -10.94
CA ASP A 109 7.23 -5.86 -10.79
C ASP A 109 6.35 -5.44 -9.59
N ILE A 110 6.15 -4.13 -9.42
CA ILE A 110 5.35 -3.55 -8.35
C ILE A 110 3.99 -3.14 -8.91
N ILE A 111 2.92 -3.70 -8.34
CA ILE A 111 1.54 -3.38 -8.69
C ILE A 111 1.03 -2.21 -7.81
N SER A 112 0.14 -1.35 -8.33
CA SER A 112 -0.48 -0.28 -7.54
C SER A 112 -1.22 -0.83 -6.32
N LEU A 113 -1.26 -0.08 -5.22
CA LEU A 113 -2.01 -0.51 -4.04
C LEU A 113 -3.50 -0.61 -4.35
N GLU A 114 -4.02 0.25 -5.22
CA GLU A 114 -5.39 0.17 -5.73
C GLU A 114 -5.69 -1.17 -6.40
N ASN A 115 -4.88 -1.58 -7.38
CA ASN A 115 -5.06 -2.87 -8.05
C ASN A 115 -4.95 -4.04 -7.07
N ARG A 116 -4.08 -3.93 -6.06
CA ARG A 116 -3.95 -4.95 -5.02
C ARG A 116 -5.18 -5.04 -4.11
N ARG A 117 -5.85 -3.94 -3.81
CA ARG A 117 -7.15 -3.94 -3.10
C ARG A 117 -8.24 -4.56 -3.97
N ASN A 118 -8.32 -4.16 -5.24
CA ASN A 118 -9.28 -4.73 -6.19
C ASN A 118 -9.12 -6.26 -6.31
N LEU A 119 -7.88 -6.77 -6.36
CA LEU A 119 -7.64 -8.21 -6.35
C LEU A 119 -8.12 -8.87 -5.05
N GLN A 120 -7.90 -8.25 -3.89
CA GLN A 120 -8.39 -8.77 -2.60
C GLN A 120 -9.93 -8.83 -2.56
N ASP A 121 -10.58 -7.80 -3.09
CA ASP A 121 -12.05 -7.74 -3.20
C ASP A 121 -12.56 -8.86 -4.10
N LEU A 122 -11.95 -9.06 -5.28
CA LEU A 122 -12.30 -10.15 -6.20
C LEU A 122 -12.08 -11.53 -5.59
N PHE A 123 -10.95 -11.75 -4.90
CA PHE A 123 -10.69 -13.02 -4.22
C PHE A 123 -11.68 -13.29 -3.10
N PHE A 124 -12.07 -12.25 -2.34
CA PHE A 124 -13.07 -12.37 -1.30
C PHE A 124 -14.43 -12.74 -1.89
N LEU A 125 -14.88 -12.04 -2.93
CA LEU A 125 -16.13 -12.32 -3.63
C LEU A 125 -16.14 -13.76 -4.17
N TYR A 126 -15.09 -14.18 -4.88
CA TYR A 126 -14.98 -15.55 -5.40
C TYR A 126 -15.15 -16.60 -4.30
N LYS A 127 -14.46 -16.42 -3.16
CA LYS A 127 -14.59 -17.33 -2.01
C LYS A 127 -15.98 -17.31 -1.39
N LEU A 128 -16.62 -16.14 -1.34
CA LEU A 128 -17.98 -15.99 -0.84
C LEU A 128 -18.97 -16.75 -1.74
N PHE A 129 -18.87 -16.60 -3.06
CA PHE A 129 -19.68 -17.36 -4.01
C PHE A 129 -19.44 -18.86 -3.89
N ASP A 130 -18.18 -19.30 -3.87
CA ASP A 130 -17.84 -20.72 -3.74
C ASP A 130 -18.39 -21.32 -2.43
N LEU A 131 -18.43 -20.54 -1.34
CA LEU A 131 -19.00 -20.97 -0.07
C LEU A 131 -20.54 -21.07 -0.11
N ILE A 132 -21.22 -20.13 -0.78
CA ILE A 132 -22.69 -20.07 -0.79
C ILE A 132 -23.31 -21.09 -1.76
N PHE A 133 -22.64 -21.40 -2.86
CA PHE A 133 -23.21 -22.19 -3.97
C PHE A 133 -22.63 -23.60 -4.11
N LYS A 134 -21.83 -24.07 -3.14
CA LYS A 134 -21.35 -25.47 -3.08
C LYS A 134 -22.17 -26.39 -2.17
N ASP A 135 -23.23 -25.87 -1.55
CA ASP A 135 -24.29 -26.66 -0.90
C ASP A 135 -25.44 -26.92 -1.88
#